data_AF-A0A925AVI8-F1
#
_entry.id   AF-A0A925AVI8-F1
#
_cell.length_a   1.000
_cell.length_b   1.000
_cell.length_c   1.000
_cell.angle_alpha   90.00
_cell.angle_beta   90.00
_cell.angle_gamma   90.00
#
_symmetry.space_group_name_H-M   'P 1'
#
loop_
_entity.id
_entity.type
_entity.pdbx_description
1 polymer ?
#
loop_
_entity_poly.entity_id
_entity_poly.type
_entity_poly.pdbx_seq_one_letter_code
_entity_poly.pdbx_strand_id
1 'polypeptide(L)'
;MRRQNPAGWFLHDIKNRGVTAWILSAMLFTFYIVMYFGGQYGVPDVFGPFAESLGLPNKWVLYGALYSLAIVSGGIWMIIKYRHNRYQVVRTCVVMLVQCTLGFSVPLVLKFAGQPEYYFSYLWPLKIDYFYPSTAGYVGLPYLIYGVIAALVLSPVLGLFFGKRWYCSWVCGCGGL
;
A
#
# COMPACT_ATOMS: atom_id res chain seq x y z
N MET A 1 -36.67 -4.02 -3.30
CA MET A 1 -37.02 -2.58 -3.26
C MET A 1 -35.81 -1.75 -3.70
N ARG A 2 -35.79 -1.29 -4.95
CA ARG A 2 -34.76 -0.37 -5.50
C ARG A 2 -34.85 0.96 -4.75
N ARG A 3 -33.85 1.32 -3.94
CA ARG A 3 -33.78 2.66 -3.35
C ARG A 3 -33.41 3.66 -4.45
N GLN A 4 -34.37 4.51 -4.80
CA GLN A 4 -34.33 5.56 -5.83
C GLN A 4 -33.45 6.76 -5.44
N ASN A 5 -32.24 6.54 -4.89
CA ASN A 5 -31.25 7.60 -4.73
C ASN A 5 -30.14 7.39 -5.75
N PRO A 6 -29.68 8.45 -6.47
CA PRO A 6 -28.60 8.32 -7.43
C PRO A 6 -27.36 7.70 -6.79
N ALA A 7 -27.01 8.10 -5.56
CA ALA A 7 -25.91 7.52 -4.78
C ALA A 7 -26.10 6.02 -4.47
N GLY A 8 -27.34 5.55 -4.30
CA GLY A 8 -27.65 4.14 -4.04
C GLY A 8 -27.54 3.28 -5.29
N TRP A 9 -27.90 3.84 -6.46
CA TRP A 9 -27.70 3.19 -7.76
C TRP A 9 -26.21 3.09 -8.10
N PHE A 10 -25.43 4.16 -7.94
CA PHE A 10 -23.97 4.15 -8.16
C PHE A 10 -23.26 3.10 -7.29
N LEU A 11 -23.56 3.04 -6.00
CA LEU A 11 -22.94 2.06 -5.09
C LEU A 11 -23.31 0.61 -5.45
N HIS A 12 -24.53 0.38 -5.94
CA HIS A 12 -24.96 -0.93 -6.38
C HIS A 12 -24.30 -1.33 -7.71
N ASP A 13 -24.21 -0.40 -8.66
CA ASP A 13 -23.57 -0.62 -9.97
C ASP A 13 -22.08 -0.94 -9.81
N ILE A 14 -21.37 -0.22 -8.95
CA ILE A 14 -19.95 -0.48 -8.64
C ILE A 14 -19.74 -1.88 -8.02
N LYS A 15 -20.64 -2.33 -7.15
CA LYS A 15 -20.49 -3.62 -6.45
C LYS A 15 -20.93 -4.83 -7.27
N ASN A 16 -21.88 -4.66 -8.19
CA ASN A 16 -22.48 -5.76 -8.96
C ASN A 16 -21.98 -5.83 -10.41
N ARG A 17 -20.72 -5.44 -10.66
CA ARG A 17 -20.07 -5.49 -11.99
C ARG A 17 -20.79 -4.67 -13.06
N GLY A 18 -21.36 -3.53 -12.68
CA GLY A 18 -22.00 -2.59 -13.58
C GLY A 18 -21.01 -1.84 -14.48
N VAL A 19 -21.54 -1.00 -15.38
CA VAL A 19 -20.72 -0.27 -16.37
C VAL A 19 -19.73 0.67 -15.67
N THR A 20 -20.15 1.29 -14.56
CA THR A 20 -19.25 2.17 -13.78
C THR A 20 -18.08 1.41 -13.16
N ALA A 21 -18.27 0.13 -12.77
CA ALA A 21 -17.21 -0.71 -12.24
C ALA A 21 -16.14 -1.03 -13.30
N TRP A 22 -16.57 -1.32 -14.53
CA TRP A 22 -15.66 -1.61 -15.65
C TRP A 22 -14.85 -0.38 -16.06
N ILE A 23 -15.49 0.80 -16.14
CA ILE A 23 -14.80 2.05 -16.42
C ILE A 23 -13.75 2.34 -15.33
N LEU A 24 -14.11 2.20 -14.06
CA LEU A 24 -13.21 2.44 -12.94
C LEU A 24 -12.04 1.42 -12.91
N SER A 25 -12.32 0.15 -13.21
CA SER A 25 -11.27 -0.88 -13.33
C SER A 25 -10.32 -0.59 -14.49
N ALA A 26 -10.84 -0.22 -15.67
CA ALA A 26 -10.03 0.15 -16.82
C ALA A 26 -9.18 1.39 -16.52
N MET A 27 -9.76 2.41 -15.88
CA MET A 27 -9.04 3.60 -15.43
C MET A 27 -7.88 3.26 -14.48
N LEU A 28 -8.11 2.43 -13.46
CA LEU A 28 -7.07 2.02 -12.52
C LEU A 28 -5.99 1.17 -13.20
N PHE A 29 -6.38 0.30 -14.12
CA PHE A 29 -5.46 -0.53 -14.90
C PHE A 29 -4.55 0.32 -15.79
N THR A 30 -5.13 1.25 -16.56
CA THR A 30 -4.38 2.17 -17.40
C THR A 30 -3.48 3.08 -16.56
N PHE A 31 -3.98 3.61 -15.44
CA PHE A 31 -3.18 4.38 -14.50
C PHE A 31 -1.93 3.59 -14.05
N TYR A 32 -2.09 2.33 -13.67
CA TYR A 32 -0.97 1.49 -13.24
C TYR A 32 0.03 1.19 -14.37
N ILE A 33 -0.44 0.95 -15.59
CA ILE A 33 0.45 0.75 -16.75
C ILE A 33 1.30 1.99 -17.00
N VAL A 34 0.67 3.17 -17.07
CA VAL A 34 1.37 4.42 -17.35
C VAL A 34 2.33 4.77 -16.22
N MET A 35 1.94 4.53 -14.98
CA MET A 35 2.79 4.83 -13.83
C MET A 35 4.01 3.90 -13.73
N TYR A 36 3.82 2.59 -13.94
CA TYR A 36 4.88 1.60 -13.80
C TYR A 36 5.82 1.57 -15.02
N PHE A 37 5.25 1.59 -16.22
CA PHE A 37 6.01 1.50 -17.47
C PHE A 37 6.30 2.87 -18.10
N GLY A 38 5.85 3.98 -17.52
CA GLY A 38 6.12 5.32 -18.05
C GLY A 38 7.63 5.56 -18.20
N GLY A 39 8.07 5.87 -19.42
CA GLY A 39 9.48 6.02 -19.78
C GLY A 39 10.17 4.72 -20.23
N GLN A 40 9.47 3.59 -20.26
CA GLN A 40 9.93 2.31 -20.78
C GLN A 40 8.92 1.73 -21.79
N TYR A 41 9.38 0.85 -22.69
CA TYR A 41 8.53 0.15 -23.66
C TYR A 41 7.59 1.04 -24.52
N GLY A 42 7.96 2.30 -24.75
CA GLY A 42 7.18 3.25 -25.56
C GLY A 42 5.98 3.88 -24.84
N VAL A 43 5.83 3.69 -23.53
CA VAL A 43 4.78 4.33 -22.74
C VAL A 43 5.24 5.73 -22.30
N PRO A 44 4.47 6.80 -22.54
CA PRO A 44 4.87 8.16 -22.17
C PRO A 44 4.93 8.31 -20.65
N ASP A 45 6.01 8.92 -20.14
CA ASP A 45 6.11 9.23 -18.71
C ASP A 45 5.34 10.53 -18.40
N VAL A 46 4.06 10.39 -18.07
CA VAL A 46 3.20 11.52 -17.69
C VAL A 46 3.41 11.92 -16.22
N PHE A 47 3.77 10.96 -15.37
CA PHE A 47 3.85 11.16 -13.92
C PHE A 47 5.21 11.68 -13.44
N GLY A 48 6.30 11.44 -14.18
CA GLY A 48 7.61 12.06 -13.92
C GLY A 48 7.57 13.59 -13.96
N PRO A 49 7.19 14.20 -15.09
CA PRO A 49 7.09 15.66 -15.22
C PRO A 49 6.07 16.27 -14.26
N PHE A 50 4.96 15.56 -14.00
CA PHE A 50 3.96 16.01 -13.03
C PHE A 50 4.51 16.01 -11.59
N ALA A 51 5.30 15.00 -11.20
CA ALA A 51 5.96 14.97 -9.91
C ALA A 51 6.98 16.11 -9.76
N GLU A 52 7.77 16.38 -10.79
CA GLU A 52 8.73 17.49 -10.79
C GLU A 52 8.04 18.86 -10.69
N SER A 53 6.89 19.05 -11.34
CA SER A 53 6.09 20.28 -11.23
C SER A 53 5.58 20.54 -9.80
N LEU A 54 5.40 19.48 -9.01
CA LEU A 54 5.01 19.51 -7.61
C LEU A 54 6.23 19.60 -6.66
N GLY A 55 7.46 19.66 -7.19
CA GLY A 55 8.69 19.67 -6.41
C GLY A 55 9.03 18.32 -5.76
N LEU A 56 8.43 17.21 -6.23
CA LEU A 56 8.69 15.88 -5.71
C LEU A 56 9.91 15.26 -6.43
N PRO A 57 10.80 14.55 -5.71
CA PRO A 57 12.06 14.08 -6.28
C PRO A 57 11.88 12.91 -7.25
N ASN A 58 10.77 12.17 -7.18
CA ASN A 58 10.50 11.00 -8.03
C ASN A 58 8.99 10.74 -8.17
N LYS A 59 8.59 10.15 -9.30
CA LYS A 59 7.21 9.66 -9.54
C LYS A 59 6.70 8.63 -8.51
N TRP A 60 7.61 7.88 -7.88
CA TRP A 60 7.28 6.95 -6.80
C TRP A 60 6.83 7.65 -5.51
N VAL A 61 7.37 8.84 -5.23
CA VAL A 61 6.95 9.64 -4.07
C VAL A 61 5.55 10.20 -4.31
N LEU A 62 5.27 10.64 -5.55
CA LEU A 62 3.93 11.05 -5.96
C LEU A 62 2.91 9.91 -5.79
N TYR A 63 3.22 8.72 -6.29
CA TYR A 63 2.35 7.56 -6.11
C TYR A 63 2.11 7.24 -4.64
N GLY A 64 3.18 7.28 -3.84
CA GLY A 64 3.05 7.09 -2.42
C GLY A 64 2.14 8.15 -1.75
N ALA A 65 2.28 9.42 -2.11
CA ALA A 65 1.42 10.49 -1.60
C ALA A 65 -0.05 10.27 -1.99
N LEU A 66 -0.32 9.90 -3.25
CA LEU A 66 -1.67 9.56 -3.73
C LEU A 66 -2.25 8.35 -2.99
N TYR A 67 -1.44 7.33 -2.75
CA TYR A 67 -1.84 6.13 -2.03
C TYR A 67 -2.18 6.43 -0.56
N SER A 68 -1.37 7.26 0.12
CA SER A 68 -1.67 7.74 1.47
C SER A 68 -2.97 8.53 1.53
N LEU A 69 -3.19 9.44 0.57
CA LEU A 69 -4.44 10.20 0.47
C LEU A 69 -5.65 9.27 0.26
N ALA A 70 -5.53 8.24 -0.58
CA ALA A 70 -6.58 7.26 -0.80
C ALA A 70 -6.91 6.47 0.47
N ILE A 71 -5.90 6.01 1.21
CA ILE A 71 -6.12 5.28 2.48
C ILE A 71 -6.69 6.19 3.57
N VAL A 72 -6.21 7.42 3.70
CA VAL A 72 -6.71 8.38 4.70
C VAL A 72 -8.16 8.76 4.39
N SER A 73 -8.49 9.07 3.14
CA SER A 73 -9.87 9.42 2.75
C SER A 73 -10.84 8.24 2.93
N GLY A 74 -10.45 7.03 2.50
CA GLY A 74 -11.23 5.81 2.72
C GLY A 74 -11.36 5.47 4.21
N GLY A 75 -10.30 5.66 5.00
CA GLY A 75 -10.28 5.45 6.43
C GLY A 75 -11.20 6.40 7.18
N ILE A 76 -11.17 7.70 6.87
CA ILE A 76 -12.10 8.70 7.42
C ILE A 76 -13.54 8.33 7.11
N TRP A 77 -13.84 7.94 5.86
CA TRP A 77 -15.18 7.51 5.48
C TRP A 77 -15.66 6.28 6.28
N MET A 78 -14.78 5.29 6.48
CA MET A 78 -15.08 4.12 7.32
C MET A 78 -15.30 4.50 8.79
N ILE A 79 -14.50 5.39 9.35
CA ILE A 79 -14.66 5.85 10.73
C ILE A 79 -16.02 6.53 10.92
N ILE A 80 -16.43 7.39 9.98
CA ILE A 80 -17.73 8.06 10.03
C ILE A 80 -18.87 7.03 9.94
N LYS A 81 -18.74 6.05 9.03
CA LYS A 81 -19.75 5.02 8.80
C LYS A 81 -19.91 4.03 9.96
N TYR A 82 -18.81 3.63 10.59
CA TYR A 82 -18.77 2.63 11.67
C TYR A 82 -18.50 3.25 13.05
N ARG A 83 -18.80 4.54 13.21
CA ARG A 83 -18.58 5.34 14.44
C ARG A 83 -19.14 4.72 15.72
N HIS A 84 -20.13 3.83 15.61
CA HIS A 84 -20.80 3.18 16.73
C HIS A 84 -19.99 2.01 17.32
N ASN A 85 -19.02 1.46 16.58
CA ASN A 85 -18.19 0.34 17.05
C ASN A 85 -16.76 0.80 17.32
N ARG A 86 -16.41 0.89 18.61
CA ARG A 86 -15.08 1.30 19.08
C ARG A 86 -13.95 0.44 18.49
N TYR A 87 -14.19 -0.86 18.31
CA TYR A 87 -13.21 -1.77 17.73
C TYR A 87 -12.89 -1.41 16.27
N GLN A 88 -13.91 -1.07 15.47
CA GLN A 88 -13.70 -0.71 14.07
C GLN A 88 -12.95 0.62 13.93
N VAL A 89 -13.29 1.62 14.74
CA VAL A 89 -12.61 2.92 14.74
C VAL A 89 -11.14 2.77 15.10
N VAL A 90 -10.82 2.04 16.18
CA VAL A 90 -9.42 1.82 16.60
C VAL A 90 -8.64 1.11 15.51
N ARG A 91 -9.22 0.06 14.90
CA ARG A 91 -8.57 -0.67 13.81
C ARG A 91 -8.24 0.24 12.62
N THR A 92 -9.19 1.06 12.18
CA THR A 92 -8.98 1.97 11.04
C THR A 92 -7.96 3.06 11.36
N CYS A 93 -7.95 3.60 12.58
CA CYS A 93 -6.93 4.55 13.03
C CYS A 93 -5.53 3.94 13.02
N VAL A 94 -5.37 2.70 13.50
CA VAL A 94 -4.07 1.99 13.49
C VAL A 94 -3.59 1.78 12.06
N VAL A 95 -4.47 1.36 11.14
CA VAL A 95 -4.13 1.17 9.72
C VAL A 95 -3.66 2.47 9.08
N MET A 96 -4.40 3.57 9.29
CA MET A 96 -4.02 4.89 8.76
C MET A 96 -2.69 5.37 9.34
N LEU A 97 -2.48 5.20 10.64
CA LEU A 97 -1.24 5.60 11.31
C LEU A 97 -0.07 4.81 10.71
N VAL A 98 -0.14 3.48 10.70
CA VAL A 98 0.91 2.60 10.15
C VAL A 98 1.20 2.91 8.69
N GLN A 99 0.18 3.17 7.87
CA GLN A 99 0.36 3.50 6.46
C GLN A 99 1.10 4.83 6.28
N CYS A 100 0.70 5.87 7.01
CA CYS A 100 1.30 7.20 6.90
C CYS A 100 2.70 7.26 7.53
N THR A 101 2.92 6.53 8.62
CA THR A 101 4.21 6.50 9.31
C THR A 101 5.13 5.47 8.67
N LEU A 102 4.85 4.17 8.76
CA LEU A 102 5.80 3.12 8.35
C LEU A 102 5.95 3.02 6.83
N GLY A 103 4.91 3.33 6.05
CA GLY A 103 4.95 3.27 4.59
C GLY A 103 5.94 4.25 3.95
N PHE A 104 6.16 5.41 4.58
CA PHE A 104 7.07 6.46 4.09
C PHE A 104 8.31 6.61 4.94
N SER A 105 8.18 6.54 6.27
CA SER A 105 9.29 6.88 7.17
C SER A 105 10.42 5.87 7.12
N VAL A 106 10.13 4.57 7.01
CA VAL A 106 11.16 3.53 7.07
C VAL A 106 12.16 3.66 5.91
N PRO A 107 11.75 3.59 4.63
CA PRO A 107 12.70 3.72 3.53
C PRO A 107 13.35 5.11 3.47
N LEU A 108 12.62 6.17 3.86
CA LEU A 108 13.14 7.53 3.85
C LEU A 108 14.22 7.76 4.93
N VAL A 109 14.02 7.25 6.15
CA VAL A 109 15.00 7.32 7.24
C VAL A 109 16.24 6.49 6.91
N LEU A 110 16.08 5.30 6.29
CA LEU A 110 17.22 4.47 5.88
C LEU A 110 18.04 5.15 4.78
N LYS A 111 17.38 5.82 3.82
CA LYS A 111 18.04 6.62 2.80
C LYS A 111 18.83 7.81 3.38
N PHE A 112 18.27 8.49 4.39
CA PHE A 112 18.99 9.54 5.12
C PHE A 112 20.16 9.00 5.95
N ALA A 113 20.09 7.76 6.42
CA ALA A 113 21.16 7.08 7.16
C ALA A 113 22.25 6.47 6.25
N GLY A 114 22.16 6.64 4.92
CA GLY A 114 23.10 6.06 3.96
C GLY A 114 23.04 4.53 3.84
N GLN A 115 21.96 3.92 4.35
CA GLN A 115 21.72 2.48 4.33
C GLN A 115 20.83 2.10 3.13
N PRO A 116 20.93 0.85 2.63
CA PRO A 116 20.09 0.35 1.55
C PRO A 116 18.60 0.50 1.87
N GLU A 117 17.78 0.85 0.86
CA GLU A 117 16.32 0.97 1.01
C GLU A 117 15.70 -0.41 1.31
N TYR A 118 15.66 -0.80 2.59
CA TYR A 118 15.09 -2.06 3.05
C TYR A 118 13.70 -1.86 3.68
N TYR A 119 12.72 -2.58 3.15
CA TYR A 119 11.35 -2.58 3.64
C TYR A 119 11.13 -3.75 4.61
N PHE A 120 11.10 -3.47 5.91
CA PHE A 120 10.84 -4.49 6.94
C PHE A 120 9.46 -5.16 6.81
N SER A 121 8.51 -4.50 6.15
CA SER A 121 7.19 -5.07 5.90
C SER A 121 7.23 -6.22 4.90
N TYR A 122 8.17 -6.25 3.95
CA TYR A 122 8.19 -7.33 2.95
C TYR A 122 8.94 -8.54 3.46
N LEU A 123 8.16 -9.54 3.91
CA LEU A 123 8.66 -10.83 4.37
C LEU A 123 9.05 -11.73 3.20
N TRP A 124 9.98 -12.63 3.43
CA TRP A 124 10.26 -13.73 2.50
C TRP A 124 9.04 -14.68 2.43
N PRO A 125 8.61 -15.22 1.27
CA PRO A 125 9.20 -15.16 -0.07
C PRO A 125 8.71 -13.99 -0.94
N LEU A 126 7.89 -13.07 -0.42
CA LEU A 126 7.27 -12.00 -1.21
C LEU A 126 8.30 -11.05 -1.85
N LYS A 127 9.43 -10.81 -1.17
CA LYS A 127 10.61 -10.11 -1.71
C LYS A 127 11.83 -11.02 -1.76
N ILE A 128 11.80 -12.00 -2.67
CA ILE A 128 12.95 -12.88 -2.92
C ILE A 128 14.14 -12.12 -3.54
N ASP A 129 13.89 -10.96 -4.15
CA ASP A 129 14.91 -10.14 -4.82
C ASP A 129 16.09 -9.76 -3.91
N TYR A 130 15.85 -9.65 -2.59
CA TYR A 130 16.91 -9.38 -1.62
C TYR A 130 17.91 -10.52 -1.47
N PHE A 131 17.51 -11.76 -1.78
CA PHE A 131 18.34 -12.96 -1.67
C PHE A 131 19.15 -13.26 -2.94
N TYR A 132 18.94 -12.52 -4.03
CA TYR A 132 19.78 -12.67 -5.21
C TYR A 132 21.20 -12.15 -4.95
N PRO A 133 22.24 -12.79 -5.52
CA PRO A 133 23.64 -12.44 -5.23
C PRO A 133 23.98 -10.99 -5.57
N SER A 134 23.28 -10.37 -6.52
CA SER A 134 23.43 -8.95 -6.89
C SER A 134 22.92 -7.99 -5.81
N THR A 135 21.88 -8.35 -5.07
CA THR A 135 21.21 -7.50 -4.08
C THR A 135 21.62 -7.84 -2.64
N ALA A 136 21.95 -9.11 -2.38
CA ALA A 136 22.30 -9.63 -1.06
C ALA A 136 23.53 -8.93 -0.46
N GLY A 137 24.52 -8.61 -1.30
CA GLY A 137 25.72 -7.86 -0.88
C GLY A 137 25.43 -6.39 -0.53
N TYR A 138 24.40 -5.79 -1.13
CA TYR A 138 24.01 -4.40 -0.89
C TYR A 138 23.12 -4.25 0.35
N VAL A 139 22.20 -5.19 0.56
CA VAL A 139 21.23 -5.16 1.67
C VAL A 139 21.89 -5.51 3.00
N GLY A 140 22.84 -6.46 3.00
CA GLY A 140 23.55 -6.89 4.21
C GLY A 140 22.90 -8.09 4.92
N LEU A 141 23.75 -8.94 5.49
CA LEU A 141 23.39 -10.22 6.11
C LEU A 141 22.32 -10.12 7.22
N PRO A 142 22.33 -9.11 8.13
CA PRO A 142 21.35 -9.02 9.21
C PRO A 142 19.90 -8.88 8.71
N TYR A 143 19.68 -8.16 7.61
CA TYR A 143 18.36 -7.92 7.05
C TYR A 143 17.82 -9.17 6.34
N LEU A 144 18.68 -9.97 5.70
CA LEU A 144 18.30 -11.25 5.10
C LEU A 144 17.89 -12.26 6.16
N ILE A 145 18.66 -12.34 7.26
CA ILE A 145 18.32 -13.19 8.41
C ILE A 145 16.98 -12.75 9.00
N TYR A 146 16.77 -11.44 9.17
CA TYR A 146 15.47 -10.92 9.60
C TYR A 146 14.35 -11.34 8.66
N GLY A 147 14.52 -11.22 7.34
CA GLY A 147 13.51 -11.62 6.36
C GLY A 147 13.09 -13.09 6.48
N VAL A 148 14.04 -14.01 6.72
CA VAL A 148 13.77 -15.44 6.93
C VAL A 148 13.10 -15.70 8.28
N ILE A 149 13.64 -15.13 9.37
CA ILE A 149 13.10 -15.30 10.72
C ILE A 149 11.68 -14.72 10.80
N ALA A 150 11.46 -13.56 10.21
CA ALA A 150 10.18 -12.90 10.25
C ALA A 150 9.13 -13.68 9.43
N ALA A 151 9.53 -14.36 8.36
CA ALA A 151 8.67 -15.25 7.60
C ALA A 151 8.35 -16.57 8.32
N LEU A 152 9.38 -17.26 8.83
CA LEU A 152 9.24 -18.62 9.37
C LEU A 152 8.86 -18.68 10.85
N VAL A 153 9.17 -17.64 11.62
CA VAL A 153 8.92 -17.60 13.07
C VAL A 153 7.91 -16.52 13.39
N LEU A 154 8.19 -15.26 13.07
CA LEU A 154 7.33 -14.13 13.49
C LEU A 154 5.92 -14.25 12.88
N SER A 155 5.83 -14.59 11.59
CA SER A 155 4.56 -14.71 10.89
C SER A 155 3.63 -15.80 11.44
N PRO A 156 4.08 -17.06 11.62
CA PRO A 156 3.23 -18.08 12.24
C PRO A 156 2.96 -17.80 13.72
N VAL A 157 3.94 -17.29 14.49
CA VAL A 157 3.73 -16.95 15.91
C VAL A 157 2.64 -15.88 16.05
N LEU A 158 2.76 -14.76 15.34
CA LEU A 158 1.75 -13.70 15.37
C LEU A 158 0.43 -14.15 14.73
N GLY A 159 0.49 -15.04 13.74
CA GLY A 159 -0.68 -15.68 13.15
C GLY A 159 -1.47 -16.55 14.13
N LEU A 160 -0.78 -17.24 15.06
CA LEU A 160 -1.40 -18.05 16.11
C LEU A 160 -2.04 -17.19 17.21
N PHE A 161 -1.35 -16.12 17.65
CA PHE A 161 -1.85 -15.27 18.75
C PHE A 161 -2.89 -14.24 18.29
N PHE A 162 -2.69 -13.59 17.14
CA PHE A 162 -3.49 -12.44 16.69
C PHE A 162 -4.31 -12.73 15.43
N GLY A 163 -4.24 -13.95 14.89
CA GLY A 163 -4.99 -14.38 13.71
C GLY A 163 -4.46 -13.82 12.40
N LYS A 164 -5.09 -14.17 11.27
CA LYS A 164 -4.55 -13.97 9.90
C LYS A 164 -4.41 -12.52 9.42
N ARG A 165 -4.86 -11.51 10.19
CA ARG A 165 -4.97 -10.11 9.73
C ARG A 165 -3.97 -9.15 10.36
N TRP A 166 -3.09 -9.64 11.24
CA TRP A 166 -2.08 -8.81 11.92
C TRP A 166 -1.19 -8.08 10.91
N TYR A 167 -0.74 -8.76 9.84
CA TYR A 167 0.12 -8.18 8.81
C TYR A 167 -0.52 -6.98 8.11
N CYS A 168 -1.76 -7.13 7.64
CA CYS A 168 -2.47 -6.06 6.94
C CYS A 168 -2.85 -4.89 7.85
N SER A 169 -3.00 -5.14 9.16
CA SER A 169 -3.41 -4.12 10.12
C SER A 169 -2.24 -3.35 10.72
N TRP A 170 -1.10 -4.00 10.94
CA TRP A 170 0.00 -3.47 11.76
C TRP A 170 1.33 -3.35 11.02
N VAL A 171 1.51 -4.04 9.88
CA VAL A 171 2.82 -4.12 9.20
C VAL A 171 2.76 -3.52 7.78
N CYS A 172 1.84 -3.98 6.94
CA CYS A 172 1.69 -3.46 5.59
C CYS A 172 0.88 -2.17 5.57
N GLY A 173 -0.18 -2.06 6.39
CA GLY A 173 -1.19 -1.00 6.27
C GLY A 173 -2.06 -1.10 5.00
N CYS A 174 -1.67 -1.95 4.04
CA CYS A 174 -2.25 -2.05 2.71
C CYS A 174 -3.62 -2.75 2.63
N GLY A 175 -4.03 -3.50 3.67
CA GLY A 175 -5.12 -4.48 3.58
C GLY A 175 -6.19 -4.35 4.67
N GLY A 176 -6.48 -3.11 5.10
CA GLY A 176 -7.29 -2.84 6.29
C GLY A 176 -8.67 -2.22 6.06
N LEU A 177 -9.14 -2.09 4.81
CA LEU A 177 -10.45 -1.53 4.45
C LEU A 177 -11.44 -2.62 4.05
#